data_AF-A0A7S2B935-F1
#
_entry.id   AF-A0A7S2B935-F1
#
_cell.length_a   1.000
_cell.length_b   1.000
_cell.length_c   1.000
_cell.angle_alpha   90.00
_cell.angle_beta   90.00
_cell.angle_gamma   90.00
#
_symmetry.space_group_name_H-M   'P 1'
#
loop_
_entity.id
_entity.type
_entity.pdbx_description
1 polymer ?
#
loop_
_entity_poly.entity_id
_entity_poly.type
_entity_poly.pdbx_seq_one_letter_code
_entity_poly.pdbx_strand_id
1 'polypeptide(L)'
;CLPFWEGSIMPALKRQKTVLVAAHGNSIRGIVKYLDDIPEEDITKLEIPTGIPLVYRLDKNLKPIKSDRASGMLSGYFLGDPEEIKKAQEAVANQSKARYDASK
;
A
#
# COMPACT_ATOMS: atom_id res chain seq x y z
N CYS A 1 -3.00 11.91 3.59
CA CYS A 1 -3.82 10.75 4.05
C CYS A 1 -3.68 10.43 5.53
N LEU A 2 -2.66 10.92 6.24
CA LEU A 2 -2.53 10.72 7.69
C LEU A 2 -3.73 11.21 8.54
N PRO A 3 -4.38 12.35 8.23
CA PRO A 3 -5.57 12.75 8.99
C PRO A 3 -6.70 11.71 8.96
N PHE A 4 -6.87 10.99 7.85
CA PHE A 4 -7.87 9.92 7.73
C PHE A 4 -7.44 8.64 8.47
N TRP A 5 -6.14 8.33 8.43
CA TRP A 5 -5.56 7.25 9.23
C TRP A 5 -5.84 7.46 10.72
N GLU A 6 -5.50 8.63 11.24
CA GLU A 6 -5.61 8.94 12.67
C GLU A 6 -7.06 9.14 13.13
N GLY A 7 -7.88 9.82 12.32
CA GLY A 7 -9.25 10.18 12.69
C GLY A 7 -10.28 9.07 12.48
N SER A 8 -10.04 8.13 11.56
CA SER A 8 -11.05 7.11 11.19
C SER A 8 -10.53 5.69 11.29
N ILE A 9 -9.39 5.38 10.64
CA ILE A 9 -8.88 4.00 10.53
C ILE A 9 -8.37 3.51 11.89
N MET A 10 -7.47 4.25 12.53
CA MET A 10 -6.89 3.89 13.83
C MET A 10 -7.96 3.66 14.92
N PRO A 11 -8.97 4.54 15.11
CA PRO A 11 -10.04 4.31 16.07
C PRO A 11 -10.87 3.05 15.76
N ALA A 12 -11.10 2.74 14.49
CA ALA A 12 -11.81 1.52 14.10
C ALA A 12 -11.00 0.26 14.41
N LEU A 13 -9.70 0.27 14.11
CA LEU A 13 -8.77 -0.82 14.41
C LEU A 13 -8.62 -1.06 15.93
N LYS A 14 -8.55 0.01 16.73
CA LYS A 14 -8.52 -0.09 18.20
C LYS A 14 -9.79 -0.72 18.79
N ARG A 15 -10.92 -0.63 18.07
CA ARG A 15 -12.17 -1.34 18.39
C ARG A 15 -12.25 -2.75 17.78
N GLN A 16 -11.11 -3.31 17.38
CA GLN A 16 -10.99 -4.65 16.79
C GLN A 16 -11.83 -4.87 15.53
N LYS A 17 -12.14 -3.79 14.80
CA LYS A 17 -12.83 -3.89 13.51
C LYS A 17 -11.84 -4.22 12.40
N THR A 18 -12.30 -5.00 11.43
CA THR A 18 -11.61 -5.12 10.13
C THR A 18 -11.95 -3.90 9.29
N VAL A 19 -10.92 -3.24 8.74
CA VAL A 19 -11.07 -2.01 7.94
C VAL A 19 -10.66 -2.29 6.50
N LEU A 20 -11.55 -1.97 5.56
CA LEU A 20 -11.24 -1.92 4.13
C LEU A 20 -11.04 -0.46 3.72
N VAL A 21 -9.94 -0.17 3.03
CA VAL A 21 -9.62 1.17 2.51
C VAL A 21 -9.62 1.10 0.98
N ALA A 22 -10.54 1.82 0.34
CA ALA A 22 -10.58 2.00 -1.11
C ALA A 22 -10.12 3.44 -1.43
N ALA A 23 -8.97 3.58 -2.08
CA ALA A 23 -8.36 4.86 -2.40
C ALA A 23 -7.44 4.75 -3.64
N HIS A 24 -6.81 5.86 -4.02
CA HIS A 24 -5.84 5.89 -5.11
C HIS A 24 -4.40 5.58 -4.63
N GLY A 25 -3.52 5.20 -5.56
CA GLY A 25 -2.14 4.78 -5.26
C GLY A 25 -1.36 5.75 -4.38
N ASN A 26 -1.41 7.07 -4.65
CA ASN A 26 -0.69 8.06 -3.83
C ASN A 26 -1.19 8.13 -2.38
N SER A 27 -2.49 7.98 -2.19
CA SER A 27 -3.10 7.95 -0.85
C SER A 27 -2.68 6.72 -0.07
N ILE A 28 -2.68 5.56 -0.73
CA ILE A 28 -2.25 4.29 -0.14
C ILE A 28 -0.75 4.32 0.17
N ARG A 29 0.08 4.81 -0.75
CA ARG A 29 1.54 5.05 -0.54
C ARG A 29 1.78 5.86 0.73
N GLY A 30 1.04 6.95 0.93
CA GLY A 30 1.18 7.77 2.13
C GLY A 30 0.85 7.02 3.43
N ILE A 31 -0.11 6.10 3.42
CA ILE A 31 -0.45 5.27 4.59
C ILE A 31 0.63 4.21 4.83
N VAL A 32 1.02 3.45 3.80
CA VAL A 32 2.01 2.37 3.96
C VAL A 32 3.40 2.90 4.26
N LYS A 33 3.76 4.09 3.73
CA LYS A 33 4.99 4.79 4.11
C LYS A 33 5.07 5.01 5.62
N TYR A 34 3.98 5.48 6.22
CA TYR A 34 3.91 5.72 7.67
C TYR A 34 3.91 4.42 8.47
N LEU A 35 3.23 3.38 7.98
CA LEU A 35 3.16 2.09 8.66
C LEU A 35 4.51 1.38 8.70
N ASP A 36 5.17 1.29 7.55
CA ASP A 36 6.41 0.54 7.35
C ASP A 36 7.67 1.41 7.51
N ASP A 37 7.52 2.68 7.89
CA ASP A 37 8.61 3.64 8.05
C ASP A 37 9.53 3.74 6.81
N ILE A 38 8.90 3.82 5.64
CA ILE A 38 9.60 3.77 4.36
C ILE A 38 10.20 5.15 4.03
N PRO A 39 11.49 5.24 3.65
CA PRO A 39 12.10 6.48 3.18
C PRO A 39 11.39 7.09 1.97
N GLU A 40 11.42 8.42 1.84
CA GLU A 40 10.80 9.14 0.71
C GLU A 40 11.40 8.71 -0.65
N GLU A 41 12.70 8.44 -0.70
CA GLU A 41 13.38 7.98 -1.91
C GLU A 41 12.96 6.58 -2.36
N ASP A 42 12.43 5.76 -1.45
CA ASP A 42 12.01 4.39 -1.74
C ASP A 42 10.50 4.27 -1.97
N ILE A 43 9.68 5.09 -1.31
CA ILE A 43 8.23 5.04 -1.50
C ILE A 43 7.80 5.37 -2.93
N THR A 44 8.59 6.19 -3.63
CA THR A 44 8.33 6.55 -5.03
C THR A 44 8.52 5.38 -5.99
N LYS A 45 9.32 4.37 -5.60
CA LYS A 45 9.56 3.14 -6.36
C LYS A 45 8.47 2.08 -6.14
N LEU A 46 7.59 2.29 -5.15
CA LEU A 46 6.54 1.34 -4.83
C LEU A 46 5.41 1.42 -5.86
N GLU A 47 5.24 0.37 -6.64
CA GLU A 47 4.12 0.23 -7.57
C GLU A 47 2.99 -0.58 -6.94
N ILE A 48 1.89 0.11 -6.66
CA ILE A 48 0.68 -0.48 -6.10
C ILE A 48 -0.24 -0.86 -7.27
N PRO A 49 -0.47 -2.17 -7.51
CA PRO A 49 -1.32 -2.63 -8.59
C PRO A 49 -2.78 -2.20 -8.36
N THR A 50 -3.46 -1.84 -9.44
CA THR A 50 -4.88 -1.45 -9.39
C THR A 50 -5.76 -2.68 -9.21
N GLY A 51 -6.74 -2.61 -8.30
CA GLY A 51 -7.76 -3.65 -8.14
C GLY A 51 -7.31 -4.90 -7.39
N ILE A 52 -6.07 -4.95 -6.90
CA ILE A 52 -5.54 -6.06 -6.12
C ILE A 52 -5.49 -5.67 -4.64
N PRO A 53 -6.10 -6.45 -3.73
CA PRO A 53 -6.07 -6.14 -2.30
C PRO A 53 -4.65 -6.23 -1.70
N LEU A 54 -4.25 -5.19 -0.98
CA LEU A 54 -3.04 -5.17 -0.16
C LEU A 54 -3.41 -5.39 1.31
N VAL A 55 -2.96 -6.50 1.88
CA VAL A 55 -3.37 -6.96 3.22
C VAL A 55 -2.29 -6.62 4.23
N TYR A 56 -2.71 -5.94 5.31
CA TYR A 56 -1.87 -5.65 6.48
C TYR A 56 -2.45 -6.28 7.73
N ARG A 57 -1.57 -6.85 8.55
CA ARG A 57 -1.88 -7.22 9.94
C ARG A 57 -1.10 -6.29 10.84
N LEU A 58 -1.77 -5.79 11.88
CA LEU A 58 -1.17 -4.87 12.84
C LEU A 58 -1.26 -5.48 14.24
N ASP A 59 -0.29 -5.15 15.09
CA ASP A 59 -0.29 -5.51 16.49
C ASP A 59 -1.21 -4.59 17.32
N LYS A 60 -1.25 -4.82 18.64
CA LYS A 60 -2.04 -4.01 19.59
C LYS A 60 -1.64 -2.52 19.63
N ASN A 61 -0.43 -2.20 19.19
CA ASN A 61 0.11 -0.84 19.11
C ASN A 61 -0.05 -0.24 17.70
N LEU A 62 -0.79 -0.92 16.82
CA LEU A 62 -0.98 -0.57 15.41
C LEU A 62 0.32 -0.52 14.60
N LYS A 63 1.33 -1.29 15.04
CA LYS A 63 2.54 -1.52 14.27
C LYS A 63 2.33 -2.71 13.32
N PRO A 64 2.80 -2.64 12.07
CA PRO A 64 2.63 -3.74 11.15
C PRO A 64 3.40 -4.98 11.61
N ILE A 65 2.76 -6.14 11.45
CA ILE A 65 3.37 -7.44 11.64
C ILE A 65 3.81 -7.92 10.26
N LYS A 66 5.11 -8.11 10.07
CA LYS A 66 5.68 -8.55 8.80
C LYS A 66 5.15 -9.94 8.42
N SER A 67 4.52 -10.03 7.25
CA SER A 67 4.06 -11.31 6.69
C SER A 67 5.22 -12.11 6.13
N ASP A 68 5.08 -13.43 6.17
CA ASP A 68 5.86 -14.40 5.38
C ASP A 68 5.77 -14.14 3.87
N ARG A 69 4.62 -13.68 3.38
CA ARG A 69 4.34 -13.32 1.99
C ARG A 69 4.60 -11.83 1.67
N ALA A 70 5.33 -11.14 2.55
CA ALA A 70 5.59 -9.71 2.43
C ALA A 70 6.07 -9.32 1.02
N SER A 71 5.49 -8.25 0.48
CA SER A 71 5.77 -7.79 -0.88
C SER A 71 6.81 -6.68 -0.89
N GLY A 72 8.04 -7.01 -1.30
CA GLY A 72 9.14 -6.05 -1.40
C GLY A 72 9.51 -5.42 -0.05
N MET A 73 9.44 -4.09 0.03
CA MET A 73 9.73 -3.32 1.25
C MET A 73 8.56 -3.25 2.25
N LEU A 74 7.39 -3.76 1.88
CA LEU A 74 6.19 -3.71 2.71
C LEU A 74 6.18 -4.82 3.75
N SER A 75 5.57 -4.58 4.91
CA SER A 75 5.22 -5.68 5.84
C SER A 75 4.01 -6.48 5.37
N GLY A 76 3.14 -5.85 4.56
CA GLY A 76 1.94 -6.45 3.99
C GLY A 76 2.21 -7.23 2.69
N TYR A 77 1.17 -7.88 2.18
CA TYR A 77 1.24 -8.68 0.96
C TYR A 77 0.04 -8.42 0.04
N PHE A 78 0.26 -8.55 -1.26
CA PHE A 78 -0.83 -8.54 -2.24
C PHE A 78 -1.54 -9.90 -2.26
N LEU A 79 -2.87 -9.87 -2.19
CA LEU A 79 -3.70 -11.07 -2.21
C LEU A 79 -4.09 -11.41 -3.65
N GLY A 80 -3.67 -12.58 -4.13
CA GLY A 80 -3.97 -13.07 -5.47
C GLY A 80 -2.90 -14.00 -6.01
N ASP A 81 -2.99 -14.31 -7.30
CA ASP A 81 -1.98 -15.07 -8.02
C ASP A 81 -0.69 -14.23 -8.23
N PRO A 82 0.51 -14.77 -7.94
CA PRO A 82 1.76 -14.01 -8.07
C PRO A 82 2.06 -13.50 -9.49
N GLU A 83 1.70 -14.25 -10.54
CA GLU A 83 1.95 -13.82 -11.92
C GLU A 83 1.01 -12.67 -12.31
N GLU A 84 -0.26 -12.76 -11.91
CA GLU A 84 -1.24 -11.69 -12.11
C GLU A 84 -0.84 -10.40 -11.37
N ILE A 85 -0.37 -10.53 -10.13
CA ILE A 85 0.12 -9.40 -9.32
C ILE A 85 1.30 -8.73 -10.03
N LYS A 86 2.30 -9.51 -10.46
CA LYS A 86 3.49 -8.99 -11.14
C LYS A 86 3.10 -8.24 -12.42
N LYS A 87 2.25 -8.85 -13.26
CA LYS A 87 1.77 -8.23 -14.49
C LYS A 87 1.01 -6.93 -14.23
N ALA A 88 0.19 -6.88 -13.19
CA ALA A 88 -0.54 -5.68 -12.79
C ALA A 88 0.40 -4.56 -12.29
N GLN A 89 1.45 -4.91 -11.54
CA GLN A 89 2.46 -3.94 -11.09
C GLN A 89 3.25 -3.35 -12.26
N GLU A 90 3.67 -4.19 -13.22
CA GLU A 90 4.33 -3.74 -14.44
C GLU A 90 3.43 -2.81 -15.27
N ALA A 91 2.13 -3.11 -15.36
CA ALA A 91 1.18 -2.25 -16.05
C ALA A 91 1.07 -0.85 -15.41
N VAL A 92 1.07 -0.76 -14.08
CA VAL A 92 1.06 0.53 -13.37
C VAL A 92 2.37 1.30 -13.60
N ALA A 93 3.52 0.62 -13.54
CA ALA A 93 4.82 1.23 -13.81
C ALA A 93 4.89 1.86 -15.21
N ASN A 94 4.33 1.17 -16.21
CA ASN A 94 4.32 1.65 -17.60
C ASN A 94 3.36 2.84 -17.79
N GLN A 95 2.25 2.91 -17.06
CA GLN A 95 1.35 4.07 -17.07
C GLN A 95 2.04 5.33 -16.50
N SER A 96 2.82 5.18 -15.43
CA SER A 96 3.58 6.28 -14.83
C SER A 96 4.58 6.87 -15.84
N LYS A 97 5.24 6.03 -16.64
CA LYS A 97 6.16 6.46 -17.70
C LYS A 97 5.46 7.17 -18.85
N ALA A 98 4.36 6.61 -19.36
CA ALA A 98 3.62 7.19 -20.47
C ALA A 98 3.07 8.60 -20.15
N ARG A 99 2.67 8.86 -18.90
CA ARG A 99 2.24 10.21 -18.45
C ARG A 99 3.38 11.22 -18.41
N TYR A 100 4.60 10.79 -18.08
CA TYR A 100 5.78 11.66 -18.08
C TYR A 100 6.16 12.06 -19.51
N ASP A 101 6.21 11.10 -20.42
CA ASP A 101 6.58 11.35 -21.83
C ASP A 101 5.54 12.20 -22.57
N ALA A 102 4.26 12.10 -22.22
CA ALA A 102 3.19 12.94 -22.79
C ALA A 102 3.13 14.38 -22.23
N SER A 103 3.95 14.70 -21.23
CA SER A 103 4.02 16.01 -20.57
C SER A 103 5.28 16.82 -20.92
N LYS A 104 6.12 16.28 -21.83
CA LYS A 104 7.22 16.99 -22.52
C LYS A 104 6.80 17.36 -23.93
#